data_AF-A0A6N7P0M6-F1
#
_entry.id   AF-A0A6N7P0M6-F1
#
_cell.length_a   1.000
_cell.length_b   1.000
_cell.length_c   1.000
_cell.angle_alpha   90.00
_cell.angle_beta   90.00
_cell.angle_gamma   90.00
#
_symmetry.space_group_name_H-M   'P 1'
#
loop_
_entity.id
_entity.type
_entity.pdbx_description
1 polymer ?
#
loop_
_entity_poly.entity_id
_entity_poly.type
_entity_poly.pdbx_seq_one_letter_code
_entity_poly.pdbx_strand_id
1 'polypeptide(L)'
;MAIYRCEIKTVSRSQGASAVAGAAYRAGLDVTDLRTGERHDYTRKQGVVASGILAPAGSLEWVQDPAQLWNAAEAAETRKNSVVAREFLVSLPHELTEEQRADGDQLRRGCALYAVCEFDIVTVPLPPTKRPAEKRLVQI
;
A
#
# COMPACT_ATOMS: atom_id res chain seq x y z
N MET A 1 -25.76 7.39 -0.84
CA MET A 1 -25.52 6.74 0.46
C MET A 1 -24.05 6.40 0.56
N ALA A 2 -23.31 7.00 1.50
CA ALA A 2 -21.90 6.70 1.70
C ALA A 2 -21.75 5.27 2.23
N ILE A 3 -20.98 4.44 1.53
CA ILE A 3 -20.59 3.11 2.00
C ILE A 3 -19.21 3.27 2.63
N TYR A 4 -19.16 3.16 3.96
CA TYR A 4 -17.92 3.03 4.70
C TYR A 4 -17.49 1.56 4.70
N ARG A 5 -16.29 1.29 4.21
CA ARG A 5 -15.67 -0.04 4.26
C ARG A 5 -14.23 0.10 4.73
N CYS A 6 -13.94 -0.57 5.83
CA CYS A 6 -12.58 -0.88 6.28
C CYS A 6 -12.41 -2.40 6.18
N GLU A 7 -11.37 -2.87 5.52
CA GLU A 7 -11.08 -4.31 5.40
C GLU A 7 -9.59 -4.54 5.54
N ILE A 8 -9.21 -5.58 6.27
CA ILE A 8 -7.81 -5.99 6.41
C ILE A 8 -7.62 -7.28 5.63
N LYS A 9 -6.60 -7.31 4.77
CA LYS A 9 -6.20 -8.50 4.01
C LYS A 9 -4.76 -8.86 4.33
N THR A 10 -4.43 -10.14 4.27
CA THR A 10 -3.05 -10.60 4.43
C THR A 10 -2.44 -10.87 3.06
N VAL A 11 -1.19 -10.50 2.88
CA VAL A 11 -0.38 -10.90 1.71
C VAL A 11 0.38 -12.15 2.10
N SER A 12 -0.18 -13.31 1.76
CA SER A 12 0.39 -14.61 2.09
C SER A 12 0.95 -15.30 0.86
N ARG A 13 2.17 -15.82 0.98
CA ARG A 13 2.82 -16.63 -0.06
C ARG A 13 2.06 -17.90 -0.38
N SER A 14 1.39 -18.50 0.61
CA SER A 14 0.61 -19.73 0.38
C SER A 14 -0.61 -19.50 -0.51
N GLN A 15 -1.03 -18.23 -0.67
CA GLN A 15 -2.11 -17.83 -1.56
C GLN A 15 -1.58 -17.37 -2.93
N GLY A 16 -0.28 -17.49 -3.19
CA GLY A 16 0.37 -17.01 -4.41
C GLY A 16 0.51 -15.49 -4.46
N ALA A 17 0.36 -14.78 -3.34
CA ALA A 17 0.51 -13.33 -3.29
C ALA A 17 2.00 -12.95 -3.13
N SER A 18 2.39 -11.81 -3.73
CA SER A 18 3.69 -11.17 -3.58
C SER A 18 3.49 -9.74 -3.07
N ALA A 19 4.25 -9.36 -2.05
CA ALA A 19 4.22 -8.01 -1.51
C ALA A 19 4.75 -6.98 -2.52
N VAL A 20 5.78 -7.36 -3.29
CA VAL A 20 6.35 -6.57 -4.39
C VAL A 20 5.31 -6.32 -5.48
N ALA A 21 4.65 -7.38 -5.95
CA ALA A 21 3.59 -7.26 -6.96
C ALA A 21 2.44 -6.36 -6.49
N GLY A 22 2.02 -6.54 -5.24
CA GLY A 22 0.97 -5.72 -4.61
C GLY A 22 1.35 -4.24 -4.55
N ALA A 23 2.60 -3.95 -4.15
CA ALA A 23 3.08 -2.59 -4.00
C ALA A 23 3.19 -1.88 -5.34
N ALA A 24 3.81 -2.54 -6.32
CA ALA A 24 3.91 -2.04 -7.67
C ALA A 24 2.52 -1.73 -8.26
N TYR A 25 1.57 -2.67 -8.09
CA TYR A 25 0.21 -2.48 -8.59
C TYR A 25 -0.49 -1.26 -7.98
N ARG A 26 -0.34 -1.04 -6.67
CA ARG A 26 -1.09 0.02 -5.98
C ARG A 26 -0.46 1.39 -6.14
N ALA A 27 0.86 1.46 -6.15
CA ALA A 27 1.59 2.70 -6.36
C ALA A 27 1.77 3.06 -7.85
N GLY A 28 1.45 2.14 -8.78
CA GLY A 28 1.62 2.36 -10.22
C GLY A 28 3.09 2.38 -10.63
N LEU A 29 3.90 1.52 -10.01
CA LEU A 29 5.35 1.46 -10.19
C LEU A 29 5.75 0.33 -11.14
N ASP A 30 6.99 0.37 -11.59
CA ASP A 30 7.68 -0.73 -12.25
C ASP A 30 8.74 -1.31 -11.30
N VAL A 31 8.47 -2.50 -10.77
CA VAL A 31 9.32 -3.14 -9.77
C VAL A 31 9.50 -4.62 -10.12
N THR A 32 10.73 -5.10 -10.01
CA THR A 32 11.05 -6.52 -10.17
C THR A 32 11.09 -7.20 -8.80
N ASP A 33 10.39 -8.34 -8.67
CA ASP A 33 10.49 -9.24 -7.53
C ASP A 33 11.79 -10.06 -7.67
N LEU A 34 12.75 -9.81 -6.79
CA LEU A 34 14.07 -10.44 -6.83
C LEU A 34 14.02 -11.94 -6.45
N ARG A 35 12.95 -12.38 -5.76
CA ARG A 35 12.78 -13.78 -5.35
C ARG A 35 12.28 -14.63 -6.52
N THR A 36 11.35 -14.12 -7.33
CA THR A 36 10.78 -14.85 -8.47
C THR A 36 11.42 -14.49 -9.80
N GLY A 37 12.08 -13.32 -9.89
CA GLY A 37 12.58 -12.73 -11.13
C GLY A 37 11.47 -12.08 -11.98
N GLU A 38 10.24 -11.99 -11.46
CA GLU A 38 9.10 -11.43 -12.19
C GLU A 38 9.13 -9.89 -12.16
N ARG A 39 8.94 -9.27 -13.33
CA ARG A 39 8.83 -7.81 -13.44
C ARG A 39 7.37 -7.38 -13.43
N HIS A 40 7.03 -6.49 -12.50
CA HIS A 40 5.70 -5.93 -12.33
C HIS A 40 5.67 -4.47 -12.79
N ASP A 41 5.33 -4.23 -14.05
CA ASP A 41 5.19 -2.89 -14.64
C ASP A 41 3.72 -2.43 -14.63
N TYR A 42 3.40 -1.51 -13.71
CA TYR A 42 2.09 -0.87 -13.59
C TYR A 42 2.14 0.64 -13.84
N THR A 43 3.15 1.14 -14.54
CA THR A 43 3.33 2.57 -14.84
C THR A 43 2.18 3.18 -15.64
N ARG A 44 1.45 2.35 -16.40
CA ARG A 44 0.27 2.75 -17.17
C ARG A 44 -1.01 2.89 -16.32
N LYS A 45 -0.93 2.61 -15.02
CA LYS A 45 -2.10 2.63 -14.15
C LYS A 45 -2.59 4.06 -13.95
N GLN A 46 -3.83 4.29 -14.35
CA GLN A 46 -4.57 5.48 -13.96
C GLN A 46 -5.27 5.19 -12.63
N GLY A 47 -5.51 6.21 -11.81
CA GLY A 47 -6.11 5.93 -10.50
C GLY A 47 -5.18 6.12 -9.31
N VAL A 48 -3.98 6.67 -9.49
CA VAL A 48 -3.05 6.96 -8.40
C VAL A 48 -2.87 8.48 -8.32
N VAL A 49 -3.37 9.11 -7.26
CA VAL A 49 -3.15 10.53 -6.95
C VAL A 49 -1.82 10.78 -6.31
N ALA A 50 -1.37 9.85 -5.47
CA ALA A 50 -0.06 9.89 -4.90
C ALA A 50 0.29 8.50 -4.37
N SER A 51 1.53 8.33 -3.96
CA SER A 51 1.96 7.15 -3.22
C SER A 51 3.14 7.56 -2.36
N GLY A 52 3.37 6.85 -1.26
CA GLY A 52 4.49 7.14 -0.39
C GLY A 52 4.67 6.07 0.68
N ILE A 53 5.82 6.10 1.34
CA ILE A 53 6.17 5.19 2.42
C ILE A 53 6.16 5.98 3.73
N LEU A 54 5.48 5.42 4.73
CA LEU A 54 5.54 5.93 6.10
C LEU A 54 6.44 5.00 6.89
N ALA A 55 7.58 5.55 7.32
CA ALA A 55 8.59 4.85 8.09
C ALA A 55 8.79 5.54 9.45
N PRO A 56 9.10 4.80 10.52
CA PRO A 56 9.45 5.39 11.81
C PRO A 56 10.60 6.41 11.72
N ALA A 57 10.61 7.39 12.62
CA ALA A 57 11.73 8.32 12.73
C ALA A 57 13.05 7.56 12.98
N GLY A 58 14.12 7.93 12.27
CA GLY A 58 15.42 7.23 12.34
C GLY A 58 15.52 5.99 11.44
N SER A 59 14.51 5.71 10.61
CA SER A 59 14.61 4.67 9.58
C SER A 59 15.70 4.99 8.55
N LEU A 60 16.31 3.94 8.01
CA LEU A 60 17.33 4.07 6.98
C LEU A 60 16.73 4.66 5.69
N GLU A 61 17.52 5.44 4.96
CA GLU A 61 17.04 6.17 3.76
C GLU A 61 16.46 5.24 2.69
N TRP A 62 17.04 4.05 2.52
CA TRP A 62 16.56 3.06 1.53
C TRP A 62 15.14 2.55 1.80
N VAL A 63 14.62 2.71 3.03
CA VAL A 63 13.23 2.32 3.37
C VAL A 63 12.23 3.17 2.58
N GLN A 64 12.62 4.36 2.12
CA GLN A 64 11.77 5.23 1.30
C GLN A 64 11.70 4.80 -0.16
N ASP A 65 12.49 3.82 -0.59
CA ASP A 65 12.39 3.21 -1.92
C ASP A 65 11.46 1.97 -1.86
N PRO A 66 10.28 2.01 -2.52
CA PRO A 66 9.35 0.89 -2.54
C PRO A 66 9.96 -0.41 -3.08
N ALA A 67 10.84 -0.31 -4.08
CA ALA A 67 11.45 -1.50 -4.67
C ALA A 67 12.38 -2.18 -3.67
N GLN A 68 13.20 -1.41 -2.97
CA GLN A 68 14.11 -1.94 -1.95
C GLN A 68 13.34 -2.46 -0.73
N LEU A 69 12.37 -1.68 -0.23
CA LEU A 69 11.57 -2.06 0.93
C LEU A 69 10.87 -3.41 0.73
N TRP A 70 10.12 -3.57 -0.35
CA TRP A 70 9.29 -4.77 -0.53
C TRP A 70 10.10 -6.00 -0.91
N ASN A 71 11.22 -5.82 -1.63
CA ASN A 71 12.15 -6.92 -1.85
C ASN A 71 12.87 -7.34 -0.55
N ALA A 72 13.21 -6.40 0.33
CA ALA A 72 13.77 -6.72 1.65
C ALA A 72 12.73 -7.44 2.53
N ALA A 73 11.46 -7.02 2.51
CA ALA A 73 10.37 -7.68 3.23
C ALA A 73 10.14 -9.12 2.72
N GLU A 74 10.13 -9.34 1.41
CA GLU A 74 10.09 -10.69 0.84
C GLU A 74 11.35 -11.49 1.24
N ALA A 75 12.55 -10.92 1.19
CA ALA A 75 13.77 -11.63 1.53
C ALA A 75 13.85 -12.03 3.03
N ALA A 76 13.30 -11.20 3.92
CA ALA A 76 13.25 -11.48 5.36
C ALA A 76 12.40 -12.71 5.70
N GLU A 77 11.37 -12.98 4.90
CA GLU A 77 10.50 -14.13 5.08
C GLU A 77 11.06 -15.39 4.43
N THR A 78 11.24 -16.45 5.21
CA THR A 78 11.89 -17.70 4.74
C THR A 78 10.92 -18.84 4.47
N ARG A 79 9.68 -18.76 4.96
CA ARG A 79 8.70 -19.86 4.85
C ARG A 79 7.76 -19.64 3.66
N LYS A 80 7.34 -20.74 3.03
CA LYS A 80 6.40 -20.74 1.89
C LYS A 80 4.99 -20.29 2.23
N ASN A 81 4.64 -20.25 3.51
CA ASN A 81 3.35 -19.83 4.04
C ASN A 81 3.44 -18.58 4.91
N SER A 82 4.54 -17.83 4.81
CA SER A 82 4.69 -16.55 5.50
C SER A 82 3.66 -15.53 5.02
N VAL A 83 3.19 -14.71 5.96
CA VAL A 83 2.44 -13.49 5.70
C VAL A 83 3.47 -12.36 5.64
N VAL A 84 3.72 -11.85 4.44
CA VAL A 84 4.78 -10.86 4.18
C VAL A 84 4.30 -9.44 4.51
N ALA A 85 3.01 -9.16 4.30
CA ALA A 85 2.42 -7.85 4.55
C ALA A 85 0.94 -7.96 4.95
N ARG A 86 0.37 -6.88 5.47
CA ARG A 86 -1.06 -6.78 5.82
C ARG A 86 -1.65 -5.54 5.21
N GLU A 87 -2.52 -5.70 4.23
CA GLU A 87 -3.19 -4.60 3.57
C GLU A 87 -4.38 -4.07 4.37
N PHE A 88 -4.56 -2.74 4.46
CA PHE A 88 -5.70 -2.09 5.10
C PHE A 88 -6.49 -1.24 4.11
N LEU A 89 -7.58 -1.77 3.59
CA LEU A 89 -8.44 -1.10 2.63
C LEU A 89 -9.40 -0.13 3.32
N VAL A 90 -9.26 1.18 3.11
CA VAL A 90 -10.19 2.19 3.66
C VAL A 90 -10.85 2.98 2.52
N SER A 91 -12.18 2.99 2.49
CA SER A 91 -12.97 3.77 1.54
C SER A 91 -13.35 5.13 2.12
N LEU A 92 -13.04 6.20 1.40
CA LEU A 92 -13.45 7.56 1.76
C LEU A 92 -14.81 7.93 1.13
N PRO A 93 -15.70 8.62 1.84
CA PRO A 93 -16.94 9.14 1.29
C PRO A 93 -16.69 10.09 0.12
N HIS A 94 -17.44 9.90 -0.96
CA HIS A 94 -17.35 10.76 -2.15
C HIS A 94 -17.84 12.20 -1.92
N GLU A 95 -18.63 12.43 -0.85
CA GLU A 95 -19.21 13.72 -0.47
C GLU A 95 -18.16 14.69 0.09
N LEU A 96 -16.98 14.21 0.48
CA LEU A 96 -15.88 15.06 0.94
C LEU A 96 -15.34 15.89 -0.22
N THR A 97 -15.20 17.19 0.01
CA THR A 97 -14.49 18.14 -0.88
C THR A 97 -13.00 17.79 -0.98
N GLU A 98 -12.27 18.35 -1.95
CA GLU A 98 -10.82 18.08 -2.09
C GLU A 98 -10.02 18.49 -0.83
N GLU A 99 -10.40 19.59 -0.19
CA GLU A 99 -9.81 20.05 1.07
C GLU A 99 -10.10 19.07 2.21
N GLN A 100 -11.35 18.62 2.36
CA GLN A 100 -11.72 17.61 3.36
C GLN A 100 -11.13 16.22 3.06
N ARG A 101 -10.79 15.92 1.80
CA ARG A 101 -10.04 14.71 1.43
C ARG A 101 -8.57 14.83 1.80
N ALA A 102 -7.99 16.03 1.80
CA ALA A 102 -6.64 16.27 2.32
C ALA A 102 -6.61 16.09 3.85
N ASP A 103 -7.63 16.58 4.57
CA ASP A 103 -7.80 16.29 6.01
C ASP A 103 -8.06 14.79 6.26
N GLY A 104 -8.82 14.15 5.37
CA GLY A 104 -9.00 12.70 5.35
C GLY A 104 -7.69 11.93 5.06
N ASP A 105 -6.77 12.50 4.28
CA ASP A 105 -5.42 11.95 4.09
C ASP A 105 -4.62 12.06 5.38
N GLN A 106 -4.76 13.14 6.14
CA GLN A 106 -4.16 13.26 7.47
C GLN A 106 -4.72 12.24 8.45
N LEU A 107 -6.03 11.97 8.44
CA LEU A 107 -6.64 10.90 9.23
C LEU A 107 -6.13 9.52 8.80
N ARG A 108 -5.99 9.29 7.49
CA ARG A 108 -5.50 8.02 6.92
C ARG A 108 -4.02 7.81 7.22
N ARG A 109 -3.21 8.87 7.16
CA ARG A 109 -1.83 8.89 7.65
C ARG A 109 -1.79 8.65 9.15
N GLY A 110 -2.69 9.23 9.93
CA GLY A 110 -2.80 8.99 11.38
C GLY A 110 -3.11 7.54 11.72
N CYS A 111 -4.09 6.92 11.04
CA CYS A 111 -4.38 5.49 11.18
C CYS A 111 -3.20 4.62 10.69
N ALA A 112 -2.54 5.01 9.61
CA ALA A 112 -1.35 4.34 9.12
C ALA A 112 -0.18 4.47 10.10
N LEU A 113 0.06 5.64 10.70
CA LEU A 113 1.08 5.87 11.73
C LEU A 113 0.81 5.07 13.00
N TYR A 114 -0.45 4.98 13.42
CA TYR A 114 -0.85 4.09 14.52
C TYR A 114 -0.51 2.63 14.20
N ALA A 115 -0.79 2.18 12.98
CA ALA A 115 -0.43 0.85 12.52
C ALA A 115 1.09 0.66 12.34
N VAL A 116 1.85 1.67 11.90
CA VAL A 116 3.33 1.64 11.82
C VAL A 116 3.93 1.46 13.21
N CYS A 117 3.44 2.21 14.21
CA CYS A 117 3.92 2.11 15.59
C CYS A 117 3.62 0.74 16.24
N GLU A 118 2.66 -0.02 15.73
CA GLU A 118 2.24 -1.30 16.30
C GLU A 118 2.68 -2.51 15.45
N PHE A 119 2.95 -2.35 14.14
CA PHE A 119 3.16 -3.46 13.20
C PHE A 119 4.32 -3.29 12.18
N ASP A 120 5.14 -2.25 12.29
CA ASP A 120 6.37 -2.00 11.50
C ASP A 120 6.20 -1.94 9.96
N ILE A 121 6.16 -0.69 9.46
CA ILE A 121 6.25 -0.17 8.06
C ILE A 121 4.97 -0.25 7.20
N VAL A 122 4.64 0.86 6.53
CA VAL A 122 3.41 1.05 5.70
C VAL A 122 3.71 1.74 4.37
N THR A 123 3.05 1.33 3.28
CA THR A 123 2.96 2.13 2.03
C THR A 123 1.53 2.66 1.78
N VAL A 124 1.38 3.96 1.54
CA VAL A 124 0.05 4.55 1.30
C VAL A 124 -0.08 4.99 -0.15
N PRO A 125 -0.82 4.26 -1.00
CA PRO A 125 -1.30 4.79 -2.27
C PRO A 125 -2.51 5.72 -2.04
N LEU A 126 -2.44 6.92 -2.57
CA LEU A 126 -3.47 7.97 -2.62
C LEU A 126 -4.30 7.83 -3.92
N PRO A 127 -5.65 7.88 -3.88
CA PRO A 127 -6.51 7.71 -5.07
C PRO A 127 -7.05 9.02 -5.67
N PRO A 128 -7.43 9.06 -6.98
CA PRO A 128 -7.99 10.22 -7.67
C PRO A 128 -9.44 10.55 -7.43
N THR A 129 -9.65 11.84 -7.68
CA THR A 129 -10.89 12.59 -7.71
C THR A 129 -11.41 12.60 -9.16
N LYS A 130 -12.23 11.60 -9.53
CA LYS A 130 -13.39 11.68 -10.46
C LYS A 130 -14.01 10.27 -10.65
N ARG A 131 -15.35 10.21 -10.58
CA ARG A 131 -16.29 9.05 -10.43
C ARG A 131 -16.32 8.05 -11.62
N PRO A 132 -17.14 6.95 -11.59
CA PRO A 132 -17.69 6.15 -10.48
C PRO A 132 -17.20 4.68 -10.50
N ALA A 133 -17.34 4.00 -9.35
CA ALA A 133 -17.27 2.55 -9.15
C ALA A 133 -16.06 1.81 -9.75
N GLU A 134 -15.03 1.57 -8.93
CA GLU A 134 -14.49 0.22 -8.68
C GLU A 134 -13.32 0.28 -7.69
N LYS A 135 -13.37 -0.65 -6.73
CA LYS A 135 -12.31 -1.21 -5.86
C LYS A 135 -11.02 -0.37 -5.71
N ARG A 136 -10.80 0.19 -4.52
CA ARG A 136 -9.69 1.10 -4.18
C ARG A 136 -8.82 0.49 -3.09
N LEU A 137 -7.51 0.35 -3.31
CA LEU A 137 -6.55 -0.40 -2.47
C LEU A 137 -5.59 0.53 -1.69
N VAL A 138 -5.21 0.14 -0.47
CA VAL A 138 -4.21 0.84 0.38
C VAL A 138 -3.36 -0.22 1.09
N GLN A 139 -2.04 -0.22 0.89
CA GLN A 139 -1.15 -1.30 1.35
C GLN A 139 -0.20 -0.87 2.45
N ILE A 140 -0.68 -1.03 3.68
CA ILE A 140 0.22 -1.41 4.77
C ILE A 140 0.91 -2.73 4.43
#